data_AF-A0A6J4K6I6-F1
#
_entry.id   AF-A0A6J4K6I6-F1
#
_cell.length_a   1.000
_cell.length_b   1.000
_cell.length_c   1.000
_cell.angle_alpha   90.00
_cell.angle_beta   90.00
_cell.angle_gamma   90.00
#
_symmetry.space_group_name_H-M   'P 1'
#
loop_
_entity.id
_entity.type
_entity.pdbx_description
1 polymer ?
#
loop_
_entity_poly.entity_id
_entity_poly.type
_entity_poly.pdbx_seq_one_letter_code
_entity_poly.pdbx_strand_id
1 'polypeptide(L)'
;MQHTAQITARIARELALAERQVVSTLALFAEGNTLPFVARYRKEATGGLDEVQLRDVRERAEYLGELEERRAAIVKSVDEQGKLDPALRARIEAADTKQALEDLYLPYKPKRRTRAMIARERGLEPLAEQLWAGAADDAAVAAAAAAFVDPAR
;
A
#
# COMPACT_ATOMS: atom_id res chain seq x y z
N MET A 1 -5.25 16.30 -1.37
CA MET A 1 -6.47 17.15 -1.49
C MET A 1 -7.34 16.77 -2.69
N GLN A 2 -6.79 16.56 -3.89
CA GLN A 2 -7.60 16.23 -5.08
C GLN A 2 -8.28 14.84 -5.02
N HIS A 3 -7.62 13.83 -4.45
CA HIS A 3 -8.21 12.49 -4.24
C HIS A 3 -9.39 12.51 -3.26
N THR A 4 -9.33 13.32 -2.19
CA THR A 4 -10.38 13.38 -1.16
C THR A 4 -11.72 13.85 -1.74
N ALA A 5 -11.70 14.88 -2.60
CA ALA A 5 -12.91 15.40 -3.24
C ALA A 5 -13.52 14.40 -4.25
N GLN A 6 -12.67 13.66 -4.98
CA GLN A 6 -13.15 12.62 -5.90
C GLN A 6 -13.74 11.42 -5.15
N ILE A 7 -13.13 11.03 -4.01
CA ILE A 7 -13.62 9.95 -3.15
C ILE A 7 -15.00 10.32 -2.59
N THR A 8 -15.18 11.54 -2.05
CA THR A 8 -16.48 11.96 -1.48
C THR A 8 -17.59 11.97 -2.53
N ALA A 9 -17.31 12.48 -3.73
CA ALA A 9 -18.28 12.49 -4.83
C ALA A 9 -18.63 11.07 -5.30
N ARG A 10 -17.65 10.16 -5.33
CA ARG A 10 -17.87 8.75 -5.68
C ARG A 10 -18.76 8.05 -4.66
N ILE A 11 -18.47 8.19 -3.37
CA ILE A 11 -19.27 7.59 -2.28
C ILE A 11 -20.69 8.13 -2.32
N ALA A 12 -20.87 9.44 -2.50
CA ALA A 12 -22.18 10.07 -2.59
C ALA A 12 -23.03 9.45 -3.71
N ARG A 13 -22.44 9.25 -4.91
CA ARG A 13 -23.12 8.59 -6.02
C ARG A 13 -23.43 7.13 -5.74
N GLU A 14 -22.47 6.36 -5.23
CA GLU A 14 -22.61 4.92 -4.99
C GLU A 14 -23.64 4.60 -3.90
N LEU A 15 -23.72 5.44 -2.86
CA LEU A 15 -24.66 5.27 -1.74
C LEU A 15 -25.95 6.09 -1.88
N ALA A 16 -26.12 6.80 -3.01
CA ALA A 16 -27.25 7.70 -3.26
C ALA A 16 -27.48 8.74 -2.14
N LEU A 17 -26.39 9.31 -1.62
CA LEU A 17 -26.38 10.34 -0.58
C LEU A 17 -25.96 11.70 -1.14
N ALA A 18 -26.30 12.79 -0.45
CA ALA A 18 -25.75 14.09 -0.81
C ALA A 18 -24.27 14.18 -0.41
N GLU A 19 -23.43 14.79 -1.26
CA GLU A 19 -21.99 14.94 -0.98
C GLU A 19 -21.71 15.59 0.38
N ARG A 20 -22.52 16.60 0.77
CA ARG A 20 -22.41 17.24 2.09
C ARG A 20 -22.57 16.25 3.25
N GLN A 21 -23.42 15.24 3.11
CA GLN A 21 -23.66 14.24 4.16
C GLN A 21 -22.46 13.31 4.29
N VAL A 22 -21.85 12.93 3.16
CA VAL A 22 -20.61 12.14 3.14
C VAL A 22 -19.47 12.93 3.78
N VAL A 23 -19.26 14.19 3.36
CA VAL A 23 -18.20 15.05 3.89
C VAL A 23 -18.34 15.25 5.40
N SER A 24 -19.52 15.62 5.90
CA SER A 24 -19.76 15.80 7.33
C SER A 24 -19.53 14.50 8.11
N THR A 25 -20.03 13.37 7.61
CA THR A 25 -19.87 12.05 8.24
C THR A 25 -18.39 11.68 8.37
N LEU A 26 -17.60 11.85 7.30
CA LEU A 26 -16.18 11.53 7.31
C LEU A 26 -15.38 12.47 8.22
N ALA A 27 -15.73 13.75 8.28
CA ALA A 27 -15.10 14.70 9.21
C ALA A 27 -15.32 14.27 10.67
N LEU A 28 -16.55 13.86 11.03
CA LEU A 28 -16.85 13.36 12.37
C LEU A 28 -16.05 12.10 12.71
N PHE A 29 -15.90 11.16 11.77
CA PHE A 29 -15.06 9.98 12.01
C PHE A 29 -13.56 10.33 12.10
N ALA A 30 -13.08 11.30 11.34
CA ALA A 30 -11.70 11.77 11.41
C ALA A 30 -11.37 12.43 12.77
N GLU A 31 -12.35 13.05 13.41
CA GLU A 31 -12.25 13.57 14.80
C GLU A 31 -12.26 12.45 15.87
N GLY A 32 -12.37 11.18 15.47
CA GLY A 32 -12.36 10.03 16.39
C GLY A 32 -13.74 9.68 16.97
N ASN A 33 -14.84 10.27 16.47
CA ASN A 33 -16.18 9.92 16.93
C ASN A 33 -16.53 8.48 16.55
N THR A 34 -17.24 7.76 17.42
CA THR A 34 -17.67 6.38 17.14
C THR A 34 -19.00 6.36 16.37
N LEU A 35 -19.26 5.27 15.65
CA LEU A 35 -20.52 5.08 14.90
C LEU A 35 -21.78 5.27 15.79
N PRO A 36 -21.89 4.65 16.99
CA PRO A 36 -23.04 4.88 17.87
C PRO A 36 -23.15 6.32 18.34
N PHE A 37 -22.02 7.01 18.57
CA PHE A 37 -22.02 8.42 18.97
C PHE A 37 -22.55 9.32 17.86
N VAL A 38 -22.07 9.15 16.63
CA VAL A 38 -22.52 9.93 15.47
C VAL A 38 -24.02 9.70 15.21
N ALA A 39 -24.45 8.44 15.21
CA ALA A 39 -25.84 8.07 14.97
C ALA A 39 -26.82 8.68 16.00
N ARG A 40 -26.40 8.80 17.27
CA ARG A 40 -27.25 9.31 18.36
C ARG A 40 -27.16 10.83 18.54
N TYR A 41 -25.97 11.41 18.45
CA TYR A 41 -25.69 12.78 18.91
C TYR A 41 -25.23 13.75 17.80
N ARG A 42 -25.09 13.28 16.56
CA ARG A 42 -24.66 14.11 15.41
C ARG A 42 -25.60 13.99 14.21
N LYS A 43 -26.85 13.60 14.45
CA LYS A 43 -27.85 13.38 13.40
C LYS A 43 -28.11 14.61 12.53
N GLU A 44 -28.09 15.82 13.10
CA GLU A 44 -28.26 17.05 12.33
C GLU A 44 -27.04 17.33 11.42
N ALA A 45 -25.83 17.11 11.93
CA ALA A 45 -24.59 17.34 11.18
C ALA A 45 -24.46 16.41 9.97
N THR A 46 -24.97 15.17 10.07
CA THR A 46 -24.97 14.19 8.97
C THR A 46 -26.19 14.33 8.05
N GLY A 47 -27.12 15.25 8.34
CA GLY A 47 -28.35 15.41 7.57
C GLY A 47 -29.32 14.24 7.73
N GLY A 48 -29.32 13.60 8.90
CA GLY A 48 -30.31 12.58 9.26
C GLY A 48 -29.93 11.14 8.96
N LEU A 49 -28.68 10.86 8.57
CA LEU A 49 -28.24 9.49 8.24
C LEU A 49 -28.45 8.53 9.42
N ASP A 50 -28.91 7.33 9.10
CA ASP A 50 -29.04 6.24 10.07
C ASP A 50 -27.73 5.46 10.27
N GLU A 51 -27.73 4.54 11.23
CA GLU A 51 -26.52 3.78 11.60
C GLU A 51 -25.98 2.90 10.46
N VAL A 52 -26.85 2.39 9.58
CA VAL A 52 -26.45 1.57 8.43
C VAL A 52 -25.76 2.46 7.41
N GLN A 53 -26.38 3.59 7.06
CA GLN A 53 -25.80 4.55 6.11
C GLN A 53 -24.47 5.12 6.59
N LEU A 54 -24.34 5.43 7.88
CA LEU A 54 -23.09 5.90 8.47
C LEU A 54 -21.98 4.86 8.39
N ARG A 55 -22.31 3.58 8.57
CA ARG A 55 -21.39 2.46 8.45
C ARG A 55 -20.93 2.30 7.00
N ASP A 56 -21.88 2.31 6.06
CA ASP A 56 -21.59 2.15 4.63
C ASP A 56 -20.66 3.26 4.12
N VAL A 57 -20.90 4.52 4.54
CA VAL A 57 -20.01 5.65 4.20
C VAL A 57 -18.59 5.41 4.71
N ARG A 58 -18.45 4.97 5.96
CA ARG A 58 -17.14 4.73 6.59
C ARG A 58 -16.39 3.61 5.89
N GLU A 59 -17.02 2.44 5.74
CA GLU A 59 -16.41 1.27 5.11
C GLU A 59 -16.03 1.56 3.65
N ARG A 60 -16.88 2.30 2.93
CA ARG A 60 -16.59 2.66 1.55
C ARG A 60 -15.46 3.66 1.43
N ALA A 61 -15.39 4.65 2.32
CA ALA A 61 -14.28 5.60 2.36
C ALA A 61 -12.95 4.92 2.68
N GLU A 62 -12.95 3.96 3.62
CA GLU A 62 -11.78 3.15 3.95
C GLU A 62 -11.30 2.35 2.73
N TYR A 63 -12.20 1.61 2.07
CA TYR A 63 -11.86 0.86 0.86
C TYR A 63 -11.26 1.75 -0.24
N LEU A 64 -11.87 2.91 -0.50
CA LEU A 64 -11.40 3.83 -1.55
C LEU A 64 -10.09 4.51 -1.16
N GLY A 65 -9.89 4.82 0.13
CA GLY A 65 -8.61 5.31 0.63
C GLY A 65 -7.49 4.31 0.38
N GLU A 66 -7.69 3.04 0.76
CA GLU A 66 -6.73 1.96 0.50
C GLU A 66 -6.49 1.72 -0.99
N LEU A 67 -7.52 1.87 -1.83
CA LEU A 67 -7.39 1.79 -3.28
C LEU A 67 -6.46 2.88 -3.83
N GLU A 68 -6.64 4.13 -3.41
CA GLU A 68 -5.82 5.26 -3.87
C GLU A 68 -4.38 5.19 -3.33
N GLU A 69 -4.20 4.79 -2.06
CA GLU A 69 -2.86 4.53 -1.52
C GLU A 69 -2.13 3.45 -2.32
N ARG A 70 -2.84 2.36 -2.66
CA ARG A 70 -2.28 1.28 -3.46
C ARG A 70 -1.96 1.73 -4.88
N ARG A 71 -2.84 2.52 -5.50
CA ARG A 71 -2.63 3.13 -6.82
C ARG A 71 -1.36 3.97 -6.84
N ALA A 72 -1.18 4.86 -5.86
CA ALA A 72 0.00 5.70 -5.74
C ALA A 72 1.28 4.88 -5.55
N ALA A 73 1.24 3.82 -4.73
CA ALA A 73 2.36 2.93 -4.52
C ALA A 73 2.77 2.17 -5.80
N ILE A 74 1.79 1.70 -6.59
CA ILE A 74 2.04 1.04 -7.87
C ILE A 74 2.65 2.01 -8.87
N VAL A 75 2.05 3.20 -9.04
CA VAL A 75 2.60 4.25 -9.93
C VAL A 75 4.05 4.53 -9.59
N LYS A 76 4.36 4.78 -8.31
CA LYS A 76 5.72 5.02 -7.84
C LYS A 76 6.65 3.84 -8.16
N SER A 77 6.24 2.62 -7.85
CA SER A 77 7.08 1.43 -8.09
C SER A 77 7.38 1.17 -9.57
N VAL A 78 6.43 1.47 -10.46
CA VAL A 78 6.62 1.31 -11.91
C VAL A 78 7.49 2.45 -12.47
N ASP A 79 7.30 3.67 -11.96
CA ASP A 79 8.09 4.85 -12.32
C ASP A 79 9.56 4.71 -11.92
N GLU A 80 9.83 4.19 -10.71
CA GLU A 80 11.18 3.88 -10.22
C GLU A 80 11.91 2.83 -11.09
N GLN A 81 11.17 2.01 -11.85
CA GLN A 81 11.74 1.09 -12.83
C GLN A 81 11.96 1.71 -14.21
N GLY A 82 11.57 2.97 -14.41
CA GLY A 82 11.59 3.65 -15.71
C GLY A 82 10.60 3.08 -16.73
N LYS A 83 9.57 2.37 -16.27
CA LYS A 83 8.62 1.64 -17.13
C LYS A 83 7.23 2.28 -17.20
N LEU A 84 7.03 3.42 -16.55
CA LEU A 84 5.74 4.09 -16.51
C LEU A 84 5.55 4.94 -17.76
N ASP A 85 4.83 4.40 -18.74
CA ASP A 85 4.39 5.17 -19.90
C ASP A 85 3.02 5.87 -19.67
N PRO A 86 2.64 6.86 -20.50
CA PRO A 86 1.36 7.57 -20.35
C PRO A 86 0.12 6.68 -20.46
N ALA A 87 0.16 5.62 -21.28
CA ALA A 87 -0.98 4.72 -21.46
C ALA A 87 -1.17 3.82 -20.23
N LEU A 88 -0.09 3.32 -19.65
CA LEU A 88 -0.09 2.56 -18.41
C LEU A 88 -0.54 3.43 -17.23
N ARG A 89 -0.05 4.67 -17.13
CA ARG A 89 -0.51 5.63 -16.12
C ARG A 89 -2.02 5.83 -16.22
N ALA A 90 -2.55 6.09 -17.41
CA ALA A 90 -3.99 6.27 -17.60
C ALA A 90 -4.80 5.02 -17.20
N ARG A 91 -4.32 3.81 -17.54
CA ARG A 91 -4.96 2.55 -17.12
C ARG A 91 -4.92 2.35 -15.61
N ILE A 92 -3.80 2.67 -14.97
CA ILE A 92 -3.67 2.60 -13.51
C ILE A 92 -4.60 3.62 -12.88
N GLU A 93 -4.71 4.84 -13.39
CA GLU A 93 -5.62 5.88 -12.86
C GLU A 93 -7.10 5.54 -13.04
N ALA A 94 -7.45 4.86 -14.13
CA ALA A 94 -8.82 4.43 -14.41
C ALA A 94 -9.25 3.13 -13.68
N ALA A 95 -8.33 2.43 -12.99
CA ALA A 95 -8.66 1.17 -12.34
C ALA A 95 -9.61 1.37 -11.14
N ASP A 96 -10.76 0.71 -11.17
CA ASP A 96 -11.83 0.87 -10.18
C ASP A 96 -11.80 -0.11 -9.01
N THR A 97 -10.93 -1.12 -9.07
CA THR A 97 -10.85 -2.17 -8.06
C THR A 97 -9.39 -2.46 -7.70
N LYS A 98 -9.19 -2.93 -6.46
CA LYS A 98 -7.86 -3.38 -6.00
C LYS A 98 -7.31 -4.50 -6.88
N GLN A 99 -8.17 -5.42 -7.34
CA GLN A 99 -7.76 -6.51 -8.23
C GLN A 99 -7.24 -5.98 -9.57
N ALA A 100 -7.95 -5.05 -10.20
CA ALA A 100 -7.52 -4.46 -11.47
C ALA A 100 -6.16 -3.74 -11.34
N LEU A 101 -5.92 -3.08 -10.21
CA LEU A 101 -4.60 -2.51 -9.90
C LEU A 101 -3.51 -3.58 -9.80
N GLU A 102 -3.77 -4.69 -9.10
CA GLU A 102 -2.80 -5.78 -8.99
C GLU A 102 -2.51 -6.44 -10.34
N ASP A 103 -3.53 -6.64 -11.17
CA ASP A 103 -3.38 -7.23 -12.50
C ASP A 103 -2.50 -6.35 -13.40
N LEU A 104 -2.69 -5.03 -13.34
CA LEU A 104 -1.83 -4.05 -14.04
C LEU A 104 -0.40 -4.03 -13.49
N TYR A 105 -0.24 -4.20 -12.18
CA TYR A 105 1.07 -4.16 -11.51
C TYR A 105 1.86 -5.46 -11.67
N LEU A 106 1.18 -6.60 -11.90
CA LEU A 106 1.78 -7.94 -11.91
C LEU A 106 3.06 -8.05 -12.77
N PRO A 107 3.14 -7.50 -14.00
CA PRO A 107 4.35 -7.57 -14.82
C PRO A 107 5.55 -6.77 -14.26
N TYR A 108 5.27 -5.80 -13.40
CA TYR A 108 6.26 -4.87 -12.83
C TYR A 108 6.62 -5.21 -11.40
N LYS A 109 5.88 -6.11 -10.76
CA LYS A 109 6.10 -6.51 -9.37
C LYS A 109 7.54 -7.01 -9.21
N PRO A 110 8.39 -6.32 -8.43
CA PRO A 110 9.78 -6.72 -8.25
C PRO A 110 9.85 -8.15 -7.75
N LYS A 111 10.71 -8.97 -8.38
CA LYS A 111 11.00 -10.29 -7.84
C LYS A 111 11.63 -10.10 -6.47
N ARG A 112 11.10 -10.85 -5.50
CA ARG A 112 11.52 -10.77 -4.11
C ARG A 112 13.03 -11.05 -4.04
N ARG A 113 13.82 -10.02 -3.71
CA ARG A 113 15.27 -10.20 -3.48
C ARG A 113 15.44 -11.04 -2.23
N THR A 114 15.95 -12.25 -2.38
CA THR A 114 16.18 -13.15 -1.25
C THR A 114 17.45 -12.74 -0.51
N ARG A 115 17.57 -13.12 0.77
CA ARG A 115 18.82 -12.92 1.52
C ARG A 115 20.00 -13.56 0.80
N ALA A 116 19.80 -14.71 0.13
CA ALA A 116 20.82 -15.36 -0.69
C ALA A 116 21.25 -14.52 -1.89
N MET A 117 20.32 -13.89 -2.61
CA MET A 117 20.65 -12.97 -3.72
C MET A 117 21.47 -11.77 -3.22
N ILE A 118 21.06 -11.19 -2.09
CA ILE A 118 21.78 -10.07 -1.46
C ILE A 118 23.17 -10.50 -1.02
N ALA A 119 23.31 -11.70 -0.44
CA ALA A 119 24.59 -12.27 -0.03
C ALA A 119 25.54 -12.48 -1.22
N ARG A 120 25.04 -13.04 -2.33
CA ARG A 120 25.79 -13.20 -3.58
C ARG A 120 26.26 -11.87 -4.16
N GLU A 121 25.39 -10.87 -4.23
CA GLU A 121 25.74 -9.52 -4.70
C GLU A 121 26.75 -8.81 -3.79
N ARG A 122 26.81 -9.18 -2.52
CA ARG A 122 27.85 -8.74 -1.57
C ARG A 122 29.13 -9.58 -1.65
N GLY A 123 29.23 -10.51 -2.60
CA GLY A 123 30.41 -11.34 -2.79
C GLY A 123 30.58 -12.47 -1.78
N LEU A 124 29.54 -12.86 -1.04
CA LEU A 124 29.61 -13.92 -0.01
C LEU A 124 29.59 -15.35 -0.59
N GLU A 125 29.47 -15.50 -1.91
CA GLU A 125 29.39 -16.82 -2.57
C GLU A 125 30.64 -17.70 -2.35
N PRO A 126 31.88 -17.19 -2.47
CA PRO A 126 33.08 -18.01 -2.22
C PRO A 126 33.17 -18.53 -0.79
N LEU A 127 32.76 -17.74 0.21
CA LEU A 127 32.73 -18.17 1.62
C LEU A 127 31.71 -19.30 1.82
N ALA A 128 30.55 -19.21 1.17
CA ALA A 128 29.53 -20.25 1.24
C ALA A 128 30.00 -21.57 0.60
N GLU A 129 30.73 -21.51 -0.52
CA GLU A 129 31.32 -22.68 -1.18
C GLU A 129 32.39 -23.35 -0.31
N GLN A 130 33.25 -22.57 0.36
CA GLN A 130 34.26 -23.08 1.29
C GLN A 130 33.64 -23.82 2.48
N LEU A 131 32.61 -23.21 3.08
CA LEU A 131 31.80 -23.81 4.15
C LEU A 131 31.16 -25.12 3.71
N TRP A 132 30.57 -25.13 2.52
CA TRP A 132 29.89 -26.30 1.96
C TRP A 132 30.86 -27.44 1.64
N ALA A 133 32.07 -27.13 1.18
CA ALA A 133 33.09 -28.12 0.87
C ALA A 133 33.66 -28.84 2.12
N GLY A 134 33.39 -28.34 3.34
CA GLY A 134 33.82 -28.95 4.59
C GLY A 134 35.34 -28.99 4.78
N ALA A 135 36.09 -28.13 4.08
CA ALA A 135 37.54 -28.16 4.05
C ALA A 135 38.22 -27.35 5.18
N ALA A 136 37.44 -26.73 6.07
CA ALA A 136 37.91 -25.84 7.13
C ALA A 136 37.14 -26.08 8.44
N ASP A 137 37.81 -25.91 9.57
CA ASP A 137 37.18 -25.91 10.89
C ASP A 137 36.52 -24.56 11.22
N ASP A 138 35.75 -24.52 12.31
CA ASP A 138 35.00 -23.32 12.73
C ASP A 138 35.90 -22.09 12.92
N ALA A 139 37.15 -22.29 13.37
CA ALA A 139 38.10 -21.20 13.59
C ALA A 139 38.62 -20.63 12.26
N ALA A 140 38.97 -21.48 11.31
CA ALA A 140 39.40 -21.08 9.97
C ALA A 140 38.27 -20.40 9.18
N VAL A 141 37.04 -20.89 9.31
CA VAL A 141 35.85 -20.28 8.73
C VAL A 141 35.59 -18.88 9.30
N ALA A 142 35.67 -18.73 10.63
CA ALA A 142 35.45 -17.43 11.28
C ALA A 142 36.50 -16.40 10.82
N ALA A 143 37.76 -16.82 10.66
CA ALA A 143 38.83 -15.98 10.13
C ALA A 143 38.58 -15.58 8.66
N ALA A 144 38.14 -16.52 7.82
CA ALA A 144 37.80 -16.23 6.42
C ALA A 144 36.61 -15.27 6.30
N ALA A 145 35.59 -15.42 7.16
CA ALA A 145 34.41 -14.54 7.18
C ALA A 145 34.75 -13.08 7.49
N ALA A 146 35.79 -12.82 8.28
CA ALA A 146 36.23 -11.45 8.60
C ALA A 146 36.61 -10.65 7.34
N ALA A 147 37.11 -11.31 6.29
CA ALA A 147 37.48 -10.67 5.02
C ALA A 147 36.26 -10.17 4.22
N PHE A 148 35.05 -10.62 4.55
CA PHE A 148 33.81 -10.25 3.87
C PHE A 148 32.96 -9.24 4.66
N VAL A 149 33.45 -8.75 5.81
CA VAL A 149 32.75 -7.74 6.62
C VAL A 149 32.96 -6.36 5.99
N ASP A 150 31.87 -5.72 5.58
CA ASP A 150 31.85 -4.33 5.12
C ASP A 150 31.32 -3.42 6.26
N PRO A 151 32.18 -2.65 6.94
CA PRO A 151 31.79 -1.82 8.08
C PRO A 151 30.93 -0.59 7.70
N ALA A 152 30.79 -0.28 6.41
CA ALA A 152 29.94 0.81 5.93
C ALA A 152 28.48 0.39 5.71
N ARG A 153 28.11 -0.88 5.98
CA ARG A 153 26.78 -1.46 5.70
C ARG A 153 26.25 -2.38 6.79
#